data_AF-A0A4P6X197-F1
#
_entry.id   AF-A0A4P6X197-F1
#
_cell.length_a   1.000
_cell.length_b   1.000
_cell.length_c   1.000
_cell.angle_alpha   90.00
_cell.angle_beta   90.00
_cell.angle_gamma   90.00
#
_symmetry.space_group_name_H-M   'P 1'
#
loop_
_entity.id
_entity.type
_entity.pdbx_description
1 polymer ?
#
loop_
_entity_poly.entity_id
_entity_poly.type
_entity_poly.pdbx_seq_one_letter_code
_entity_poly.pdbx_strand_id
1 'polypeptide(L)'
;MAGFPLTGALRLLAMSIFGRPHYTSDTTQFIDQLKSSRPEIEQGQLEGRSLLWDKQVDRDLLAQAQAARVPQQPYVYQTQPDPH
;
A
#
# COMPACT_ATOMS: atom_id res chain seq x y z
N MET A 1 25.04 11.34 32.17
CA MET A 1 25.22 11.18 30.72
C MET A 1 24.13 10.24 30.20
N ALA A 2 22.83 10.49 30.40
CA ALA A 2 21.95 11.53 29.84
C ALA A 2 21.85 11.48 28.31
N GLY A 3 20.70 11.01 27.78
CA GLY A 3 20.28 11.35 26.42
C GLY A 3 19.46 10.33 25.61
N PHE A 4 18.42 9.68 26.15
CA PHE A 4 17.34 9.16 25.30
C PHE A 4 16.31 10.29 25.09
N PRO A 5 15.99 10.71 23.85
CA PRO A 5 15.10 11.84 23.65
C PRO A 5 13.64 11.44 23.93
N LEU A 6 13.11 11.96 25.03
CA LEU A 6 11.68 12.12 25.31
C LEU A 6 11.04 12.98 24.21
N THR A 7 10.56 12.34 23.14
CA THR A 7 9.73 13.01 22.13
C THR A 7 8.48 12.18 21.88
N GLY A 8 7.60 12.13 22.87
CA GLY A 8 6.34 11.39 22.76
C GLY A 8 5.27 11.78 23.76
N ALA A 9 5.39 12.97 24.38
CA ALA A 9 4.45 13.37 25.44
C ALA A 9 4.13 14.86 25.36
N LEU A 10 3.43 15.29 24.30
CA LEU A 10 2.43 16.35 24.42
C LEU A 10 1.49 16.36 23.22
N ARG A 11 0.52 15.43 23.18
CA ARG A 11 -0.71 15.63 22.42
C ARG A 11 -1.84 15.92 23.41
N LEU A 12 -1.69 17.02 24.17
CA LEU A 12 -2.81 17.64 24.88
C LEU A 12 -3.71 18.32 23.83
N LEU A 13 -4.49 17.51 23.13
CA LEU A 13 -5.67 18.00 22.43
C LEU A 13 -6.83 17.93 23.43
N ALA A 14 -7.50 19.06 23.62
CA ALA A 14 -8.76 19.15 24.33
C ALA A 14 -9.65 17.97 23.94
N MET A 15 -9.87 17.04 24.88
CA MET A 15 -10.77 15.92 24.66
C MET A 15 -12.15 16.55 24.48
N SER A 16 -12.69 16.53 23.25
CA SER A 16 -14.07 16.92 23.00
C SER A 16 -14.93 16.19 24.03
N ILE A 17 -15.81 16.90 24.73
CA ILE A 17 -16.73 16.31 25.71
C ILE A 17 -17.66 15.25 25.09
N PHE A 18 -17.71 15.18 23.74
CA PHE A 18 -18.44 14.17 22.97
C PHE A 18 -17.52 13.14 22.29
N GLY A 19 -16.20 13.29 22.42
CA GLY A 19 -15.23 12.38 21.86
C GLY A 19 -15.23 11.05 22.62
N ARG A 20 -15.74 10.00 21.99
CA ARG A 20 -15.56 8.63 22.51
C ARG A 20 -14.12 8.19 22.27
N PRO A 21 -13.55 7.35 23.17
CA PRO A 21 -12.27 6.71 22.89
C PRO A 21 -12.38 5.93 21.59
N HIS A 22 -11.32 5.97 20.79
CA HIS A 22 -11.28 5.22 19.54
C HIS A 22 -11.25 3.73 19.87
N TYR A 23 -12.22 2.97 19.35
CA TYR A 23 -12.21 1.53 19.49
C TYR A 23 -11.02 0.96 18.71
N THR A 24 -10.27 0.07 19.36
CA THR A 24 -9.19 -0.68 18.74
C THR A 24 -9.51 -2.16 18.88
N SER A 25 -9.55 -2.88 17.75
CA SER A 25 -9.83 -4.31 17.77
C SER A 25 -8.68 -5.12 18.37
N ASP A 26 -8.97 -6.30 18.90
CA ASP A 26 -7.95 -7.22 19.43
C ASP A 26 -6.93 -7.61 18.35
N THR A 27 -7.41 -7.79 17.11
CA THR A 27 -6.55 -8.05 15.94
C THR A 27 -5.58 -6.90 15.69
N THR A 28 -6.03 -5.65 15.79
CA THR A 28 -5.16 -4.47 15.62
C THR A 28 -4.10 -4.45 16.71
N GLN A 29 -4.49 -4.64 17.97
CA GLN A 29 -3.55 -4.67 19.10
C GLN A 29 -2.51 -5.78 18.95
N PHE A 30 -2.92 -6.97 18.48
CA PHE A 30 -2.02 -8.08 18.18
C PHE A 30 -1.01 -7.73 17.08
N ILE A 31 -1.47 -7.14 15.96
CA ILE A 31 -0.59 -6.75 14.85
C ILE A 31 0.43 -5.71 15.31
N ASP A 32 0.01 -4.72 16.10
CA ASP A 32 0.89 -3.68 16.61
C ASP A 32 1.98 -4.27 17.53
N GLN A 33 1.60 -5.18 18.43
CA GLN A 33 2.54 -5.90 19.30
C GLN A 33 3.48 -6.80 18.51
N LEU A 34 2.99 -7.50 17.48
CA LEU A 34 3.80 -8.34 16.61
C LEU A 34 4.87 -7.51 15.89
N LYS A 35 4.49 -6.38 15.30
CA LYS A 35 5.43 -5.48 14.61
C LYS A 35 6.45 -4.88 15.57
N SER A 36 6.02 -4.48 16.77
CA SER A 36 6.93 -3.94 17.78
C SER A 36 7.94 -4.96 18.28
N SER A 37 7.54 -6.23 18.41
CA SER A 37 8.42 -7.30 18.89
C SER A 37 9.34 -7.84 17.79
N ARG A 38 8.96 -7.69 16.52
CA ARG A 38 9.67 -8.22 15.35
C ARG A 38 9.79 -7.18 14.23
N PRO A 39 10.66 -6.16 14.38
CA PRO A 39 10.83 -5.12 13.38
C PRO A 39 11.32 -5.64 12.02
N GLU A 40 11.97 -6.82 11.99
CA GLU A 40 12.45 -7.47 10.77
C GLU A 40 11.33 -7.90 9.81
N ILE A 41 10.09 -8.07 10.30
CA ILE A 41 8.96 -8.48 9.47
C ILE A 41 8.67 -7.45 8.37
N GLU A 42 8.83 -6.15 8.64
CA GLU A 42 8.58 -5.13 7.64
C GLU A 42 9.59 -5.22 6.49
N GLN A 43 10.85 -5.46 6.81
CA GLN A 43 11.90 -5.68 5.81
C GLN A 43 11.57 -6.91 4.94
N GLY A 44 11.19 -8.03 5.56
CA GLY A 44 10.78 -9.24 4.83
C GLY A 44 9.54 -9.02 3.95
N GLN A 45 8.58 -8.19 4.38
CA GLN A 45 7.43 -7.83 3.55
C GLN A 45 7.84 -6.99 2.33
N LEU A 46 8.75 -6.03 2.50
CA LEU A 46 9.28 -5.23 1.39
C LEU A 46 10.02 -6.11 0.39
N GLU A 47 10.90 -6.99 0.87
CA GLU A 47 11.63 -7.95 0.03
C GLU A 47 10.68 -8.88 -0.71
N GLY A 48 9.72 -9.50 -0.02
CA GLY A 48 8.73 -10.38 -0.63
C GLY A 48 7.88 -9.67 -1.69
N ARG A 49 7.49 -8.41 -1.45
CA ARG A 49 6.74 -7.61 -2.44
C ARG A 49 7.63 -7.24 -3.63
N SER A 50 8.91 -6.94 -3.41
CA SER A 50 9.86 -6.60 -4.48
C SER A 50 10.11 -7.72 -5.49
N LEU A 51 9.92 -8.99 -5.09
CA LEU A 51 10.16 -10.12 -5.99
C LEU A 51 9.19 -10.17 -7.17
N LEU A 52 7.91 -9.87 -6.96
CA LEU A 52 6.86 -10.07 -7.96
C LEU A 52 5.99 -8.83 -8.22
N TRP A 53 5.88 -7.94 -7.22
CA TRP A 53 4.87 -6.89 -7.19
C TRP A 53 5.47 -5.49 -7.38
N ASP A 54 6.55 -5.15 -6.66
CA ASP A 54 7.19 -3.85 -6.84
C ASP A 54 8.10 -3.90 -8.08
N LYS A 55 7.54 -3.55 -9.23
CA LYS A 55 8.27 -3.47 -10.49
C LYS A 55 8.74 -2.04 -10.77
N GLN A 56 10.03 -1.88 -11.05
CA GLN A 56 10.51 -0.63 -11.62
C GLN A 56 10.07 -0.53 -13.09
N VAL A 57 9.29 0.49 -13.40
CA VAL A 57 8.84 0.77 -14.76
C VAL A 57 9.72 1.85 -15.36
N ASP A 58 10.45 1.48 -16.41
CA ASP A 58 11.14 2.45 -17.28
C ASP A 58 10.10 3.32 -17.99
N ARG A 59 10.25 4.64 -17.84
CA ARG A 59 9.31 5.63 -18.35
C ARG A 59 9.37 5.77 -19.86
N ASP A 60 10.54 5.57 -20.45
CA ASP A 60 10.73 5.66 -21.90
C ASP A 60 10.10 4.45 -22.59
N LEU A 61 10.31 3.25 -22.02
CA LEU A 61 9.63 2.04 -22.49
C LEU A 61 8.11 2.12 -22.30
N LEU A 62 7.64 2.68 -21.17
CA LEU A 62 6.22 2.89 -20.95
C LEU A 62 5.61 3.82 -22.02
N ALA A 63 6.30 4.91 -22.36
CA ALA A 63 5.84 5.84 -23.40
C ALA A 63 5.80 5.16 -24.77
N GLN A 64 6.83 4.40 -25.13
CA GLN A 64 6.87 3.64 -26.38
C GLN A 64 5.77 2.59 -26.44
N ALA A 65 5.50 1.86 -25.35
CA ALA A 65 4.43 0.87 -25.28
C ALA A 65 3.04 1.51 -25.42
N GLN A 66 2.84 2.71 -24.86
CA GLN A 66 1.61 3.47 -25.04
C GLN A 66 1.45 3.94 -26.48
N ALA A 67 2.52 4.41 -27.12
CA ALA A 67 2.50 4.84 -28.53
C ALA A 67 2.27 3.67 -29.50
N ALA A 68 2.77 2.47 -29.17
CA ALA A 68 2.59 1.26 -29.97
C ALA A 68 1.24 0.54 -29.72
N ARG A 69 0.36 1.11 -28.89
CA ARG A 69 -0.89 0.45 -28.49
C ARG A 69 -1.86 0.33 -29.68
N VAL A 70 -2.23 -0.91 -30.01
CA VAL A 70 -3.26 -1.20 -31.03
C VAL A 70 -4.65 -1.23 -30.36
N PRO A 71 -5.67 -0.55 -30.92
CA PRO A 71 -7.03 -0.61 -30.37
C PRO A 71 -7.58 -2.03 -30.45
N GLN A 72 -8.00 -2.56 -29.30
CA GLN A 72 -8.62 -3.89 -29.20
C GLN A 72 -10.13 -3.76 -29.34
N GLN A 73 -10.76 -4.71 -30.05
CA GLN A 73 -12.21 -4.81 -30.14
C GLN A 73 -12.82 -5.05 -28.73
N PRO A 74 -14.02 -4.53 -28.42
CA PRO A 74 -14.67 -4.71 -27.12
C PRO A 74 -14.89 -6.19 -26.75
N TYR A 75 -15.13 -7.03 -27.75
CA TYR A 75 -15.28 -8.48 -27.60
C TYR A 75 -14.25 -9.21 -28.47
N VAL A 76 -13.21 -9.73 -27.84
CA VAL A 76 -12.07 -10.42 -28.50
C VAL A 76 -12.50 -11.63 -29.32
N TYR A 77 -13.60 -12.28 -28.93
CA TYR A 77 -14.13 -13.47 -29.59
C TYR A 77 -15.31 -13.17 -30.52
N GLN A 78 -15.65 -11.89 -30.75
CA GLN A 78 -16.68 -11.56 -31.72
C GLN A 78 -16.14 -11.88 -33.11
N THR A 79 -16.77 -12.86 -33.77
CA THR A 79 -16.57 -13.08 -35.21
C THR A 79 -17.03 -11.81 -35.94
N GLN A 80 -16.30 -11.41 -36.99
CA GLN A 80 -16.69 -10.23 -37.78
C GLN A 80 -18.19 -10.32 -38.14
N PRO A 81 -18.95 -9.22 -38.01
CA PRO A 81 -20.33 -9.21 -38.47
C PRO A 81 -20.33 -9.53 -39.97
N ASP A 82 -21.06 -10.58 -40.36
CA ASP A 82 -21.25 -10.90 -41.76
C ASP A 82 -22.05 -9.77 -42.42
N PRO A 83 -21.61 -9.17 -43.55
CA PRO A 83 -22.33 -8.08 -44.21
C PRO A 83 -23.42 -8.68 -45.11
N HIS A 84 -24.44 -9.28 -44.49
CA HIS A 84 -25.60 -9.85 -45.18
C HIS A 84 -26.91 -9.34 -44.58
#